data_AF-A0A395N7L4-F1
#
_entry.id   AF-A0A395N7L4-F1
#
_cell.length_a   1.000
_cell.length_b   1.000
_cell.length_c   1.000
_cell.angle_alpha   90.00
_cell.angle_beta   90.00
_cell.angle_gamma   90.00
#
_symmetry.space_group_name_H-M   'P 1'
#
loop_
_entity.id
_entity.type
_entity.pdbx_description
1 polymer ?
#
loop_
_entity_poly.entity_id
_entity_poly.type
_entity_poly.pdbx_seq_one_letter_code
_entity_poly.pdbx_strand_id
1 'polypeptide(L)'
;MDQLLTNLWSRGGWFRAFTPPSAVDVAPSQQEQPRGTPILEAPSDVLLLIGDYLDAPELLSLKLACRSTYALFPQTFKTMRPNQKKLFLPLIERDPLGRGTFFCHPCNKLHPFQETSGPHSEMEDAGKKKAAKCTSRDRFSPVGNPFGLTYAHARMAMNRHLYGPEHGVPLANLCVEHSEQRDVATVHCSTSAKIMDNELFLQRTYAFTVADADVPEFRRCTGARDFKLCEHMSFFAGSSAFRQYIPELQKKSLIGGDGLVPCREAAGSCGLCLMDYDITIEPCAGESWKVVIRAIHQLGSCRSPDDWKWARFTEACRPHLFFPNRPNRRGSAYNPGTVQKRWADDETEACAVLDGGSRRGLFSLPFLS
;
A
#
# COMPACT_ATOMS: atom_id res chain seq x y z
N MET A 1 -13.47 12.33 -17.92
CA MET A 1 -13.43 13.34 -16.85
C MET A 1 -14.35 14.49 -17.18
N ASP A 2 -14.25 15.20 -18.32
CA ASP A 2 -15.34 16.11 -18.72
C ASP A 2 -16.67 15.39 -18.86
N GLN A 3 -16.81 14.32 -19.64
CA GLN A 3 -18.07 13.53 -19.60
C GLN A 3 -18.43 13.02 -18.19
N LEU A 4 -17.48 12.86 -17.27
CA LEU A 4 -17.76 12.37 -15.91
C LEU A 4 -18.27 13.53 -15.03
N LEU A 5 -17.58 14.68 -15.04
CA LEU A 5 -17.98 15.94 -14.42
C LEU A 5 -19.25 16.47 -15.07
N THR A 6 -19.31 16.61 -16.39
CA THR A 6 -20.51 16.98 -17.14
C THR A 6 -21.68 16.02 -16.89
N ASN A 7 -21.50 14.68 -16.83
CA ASN A 7 -22.59 13.75 -16.47
C ASN A 7 -22.97 13.80 -14.98
N LEU A 8 -22.00 14.01 -14.07
CA LEU A 8 -22.26 14.23 -12.63
C LEU A 8 -23.09 15.51 -12.42
N TRP A 9 -22.89 16.54 -13.24
CA TRP A 9 -23.52 17.85 -13.12
C TRP A 9 -24.87 17.96 -13.85
N SER A 10 -24.99 17.37 -15.05
CA SER A 10 -26.22 17.44 -15.85
C SER A 10 -27.36 16.54 -15.34
N ARG A 11 -27.06 15.54 -14.50
CA ARG A 11 -28.08 14.68 -13.87
C ARG A 11 -28.67 15.21 -12.56
N GLY A 12 -28.31 16.42 -12.11
CA GLY A 12 -28.94 17.07 -10.95
C GLY A 12 -28.76 16.38 -9.57
N GLY A 13 -28.10 15.22 -9.51
CA GLY A 13 -27.88 14.47 -8.26
C GLY A 13 -26.79 15.06 -7.36
N TRP A 14 -25.84 15.81 -7.94
CA TRP A 14 -24.65 16.25 -7.23
C TRP A 14 -24.91 17.26 -6.09
N PHE A 15 -25.85 18.20 -6.27
CA PHE A 15 -26.25 19.13 -5.19
C PHE A 15 -27.29 18.56 -4.23
N ARG A 16 -27.98 17.47 -4.61
CA ARG A 16 -28.93 16.79 -3.73
C ARG A 16 -28.26 15.87 -2.71
N ALA A 17 -27.00 15.48 -2.93
CA ALA A 17 -26.24 14.68 -1.95
C ALA A 17 -25.77 15.48 -0.73
N PHE A 18 -25.81 16.82 -0.81
CA PHE A 18 -25.44 17.74 0.27
C PHE A 18 -26.63 18.39 0.97
N THR A 19 -27.87 17.94 0.70
CA THR A 19 -28.95 18.27 1.62
C THR A 19 -28.61 17.64 2.97
N PRO A 20 -28.42 18.42 4.04
CA PRO A 20 -28.29 17.84 5.36
C PRO A 20 -29.48 16.92 5.60
N PRO A 21 -29.30 15.76 6.27
CA PRO A 21 -30.41 14.89 6.60
C PRO A 21 -31.50 15.74 7.27
N SER A 22 -32.73 15.62 6.80
CA SER A 22 -33.89 16.30 7.38
C SER A 22 -33.81 16.16 8.89
N ALA A 23 -33.79 17.30 9.58
CA ALA A 23 -33.63 17.35 11.02
C ALA A 23 -34.62 16.36 11.65
N VAL A 24 -34.09 15.25 12.15
CA VAL A 24 -34.83 14.40 13.06
C VAL A 24 -34.99 15.23 14.32
N ASP A 25 -36.22 15.38 14.82
CA ASP A 25 -36.58 16.13 16.01
C ASP A 25 -35.78 15.63 17.23
N VAL A 26 -34.56 16.15 17.40
CA VAL A 26 -33.76 15.99 18.60
C VAL A 26 -33.83 17.30 19.35
N ALA A 27 -34.26 17.20 20.60
CA ALA A 27 -34.46 18.30 21.52
C ALA A 27 -33.29 19.33 21.52
N PRO A 28 -33.57 20.62 21.76
CA PRO A 28 -32.62 21.70 21.56
C PRO A 28 -31.50 21.63 22.60
N SER A 29 -30.38 21.02 22.22
CA SER A 29 -29.09 21.28 22.86
C SER A 29 -28.45 22.46 22.13
N GLN A 30 -27.94 23.42 22.92
CA GLN A 30 -27.35 24.68 22.45
C GLN A 30 -26.14 24.40 21.55
N GLN A 31 -26.36 24.23 20.25
CA GLN A 31 -25.29 24.26 19.27
C GLN A 31 -24.89 25.72 19.05
N GLU A 32 -23.65 26.05 19.41
CA GLU A 32 -23.01 27.30 19.03
C GLU A 32 -23.13 27.48 17.52
N GLN A 33 -23.90 28.47 17.08
CA GLN A 33 -24.00 28.81 15.67
C GLN A 33 -22.61 29.22 15.15
N PRO A 34 -22.22 28.78 13.94
CA PRO A 34 -20.94 29.14 13.35
C PRO A 34 -20.83 30.66 13.24
N ARG A 35 -19.86 31.24 13.97
CA ARG A 35 -19.57 32.68 13.94
C ARG A 35 -18.85 33.02 12.63
N GLY A 36 -19.62 33.41 11.61
CA GLY A 36 -19.08 33.95 10.37
C GLY A 36 -20.14 34.02 9.28
N THR A 37 -20.04 35.04 8.41
CA THR A 37 -20.83 35.12 7.18
C THR A 37 -20.38 34.01 6.23
N PRO A 38 -21.28 33.15 5.73
CA PRO A 38 -20.94 32.14 4.74
C PRO A 38 -20.21 32.76 3.54
N ILE A 39 -19.16 32.12 3.05
CA ILE A 39 -18.35 32.62 1.91
C ILE A 39 -19.21 32.96 0.68
N LEU A 40 -20.35 32.29 0.50
CA LEU A 40 -21.28 32.50 -0.61
C LEU A 40 -22.14 33.75 -0.49
N GLU A 41 -22.16 34.42 0.67
CA GLU A 41 -22.80 35.71 0.87
C GLU A 41 -21.87 36.89 0.52
N ALA A 42 -20.58 36.62 0.26
CA ALA A 42 -19.67 37.63 -0.23
C ALA A 42 -20.06 38.07 -1.66
N PRO A 43 -19.92 39.37 -2.00
CA PRO A 43 -20.12 39.84 -3.37
C PRO A 43 -19.23 39.08 -4.37
N SER A 44 -19.70 38.91 -5.61
CA SER A 44 -18.95 38.22 -6.67
C SER A 44 -17.56 38.80 -6.86
N ASP A 45 -17.40 40.12 -6.73
CA ASP A 45 -16.12 40.81 -6.92
C ASP A 45 -15.10 40.41 -5.84
N VAL A 46 -15.56 40.16 -4.61
CA VAL A 46 -14.71 39.65 -3.52
C VAL A 46 -14.31 38.20 -3.79
N LEU A 47 -15.24 37.37 -4.28
CA LEU A 47 -14.94 35.99 -4.67
C LEU A 47 -13.94 35.91 -5.83
N LEU A 48 -14.08 36.80 -6.83
CA LEU A 48 -13.13 36.92 -7.94
C LEU A 48 -11.75 37.36 -7.44
N LEU A 49 -11.70 38.34 -6.52
CA LEU A 49 -10.46 38.79 -5.90
C LEU A 49 -9.79 37.66 -5.11
N ILE A 50 -10.54 36.86 -4.34
CA ILE A 50 -10.01 35.65 -3.70
C ILE A 50 -9.44 34.71 -4.76
N GLY A 51 -10.17 34.49 -5.86
CA GLY A 51 -9.74 33.64 -6.96
C GLY A 51 -8.43 34.07 -7.62
N ASP A 52 -8.15 35.38 -7.68
CA ASP A 52 -6.90 35.93 -8.21
C ASP A 52 -5.68 35.58 -7.33
N TYR A 53 -5.88 35.28 -6.04
CA TYR A 53 -4.82 34.84 -5.12
C TYR A 53 -4.66 33.32 -5.05
N LEU A 54 -5.56 32.55 -5.66
CA LEU A 54 -5.50 31.08 -5.64
C LEU A 54 -4.68 30.55 -6.81
N ASP A 55 -3.93 29.46 -6.57
CA ASP A 55 -3.30 28.74 -7.66
C ASP A 55 -4.33 27.99 -8.52
N ALA A 56 -3.95 27.51 -9.70
CA ALA A 56 -4.92 26.87 -10.60
C ALA A 56 -5.61 25.62 -10.00
N PRO A 57 -4.91 24.69 -9.29
CA PRO A 57 -5.55 23.63 -8.52
C PRO A 57 -6.57 24.10 -7.47
N GLU A 58 -6.22 25.09 -6.65
CA GLU A 58 -7.05 25.63 -5.58
C GLU A 58 -8.28 26.34 -6.16
N LEU A 59 -8.08 27.16 -7.19
CA LEU A 59 -9.14 27.86 -7.89
C LEU A 59 -10.13 26.89 -8.53
N LEU A 60 -9.64 25.80 -9.14
CA LEU A 60 -10.53 24.78 -9.67
C LEU A 60 -11.28 24.03 -8.55
N SER A 61 -10.66 23.82 -7.40
CA SER A 61 -11.32 23.23 -6.23
C SER A 61 -12.45 24.15 -5.72
N LEU A 62 -12.18 25.45 -5.57
CA LEU A 62 -13.19 26.45 -5.22
C LEU A 62 -14.32 26.51 -6.24
N LYS A 63 -13.98 26.50 -7.53
CA LYS A 63 -14.94 26.44 -8.64
C LYS A 63 -15.86 25.22 -8.54
N LEU A 64 -15.35 24.07 -8.10
CA LEU A 64 -16.14 22.85 -7.96
C LEU A 64 -16.89 22.77 -6.62
N ALA A 65 -16.70 23.69 -5.69
CA ALA A 65 -17.37 23.63 -4.39
C ALA A 65 -18.90 23.82 -4.50
N CYS A 66 -19.38 24.71 -5.37
CA CYS A 66 -20.81 24.93 -5.55
C CYS A 66 -21.20 25.47 -6.94
N ARG A 67 -22.52 25.55 -7.20
CA ARG A 67 -23.05 26.06 -8.49
C ARG A 67 -22.67 27.53 -8.71
N SER A 68 -22.71 28.35 -7.66
CA SER A 68 -22.39 29.77 -7.75
C SER A 68 -20.93 29.99 -8.11
N THR A 69 -20.00 29.35 -7.39
CA THR A 69 -18.56 29.45 -7.70
C THR A 69 -18.22 28.85 -9.06
N TYR A 70 -18.93 27.81 -9.49
CA TYR A 70 -18.74 27.24 -10.82
C TYR A 70 -19.03 28.21 -11.97
N ALA A 71 -20.09 29.00 -11.82
CA ALA A 71 -20.49 29.99 -12.81
C ALA A 71 -19.54 31.20 -12.86
N LEU A 72 -18.90 31.53 -11.73
CA LEU A 72 -18.02 32.69 -11.60
C LEU A 72 -16.66 32.50 -12.28
N PHE A 73 -16.05 31.31 -12.17
CA PHE A 73 -14.67 31.11 -12.62
C PHE A 73 -14.59 30.44 -14.00
N PRO A 74 -13.90 31.02 -15.01
CA PRO A 74 -13.83 30.47 -16.37
C PRO A 74 -12.88 29.26 -16.52
N GLN A 75 -11.99 29.00 -15.54
CA GLN A 75 -10.95 27.99 -15.62
C GLN A 75 -11.54 26.58 -15.80
N THR A 76 -10.88 25.74 -16.61
CA THR A 76 -11.36 24.38 -16.87
C THR A 76 -10.26 23.36 -16.61
N PHE A 77 -10.66 22.13 -16.26
CA PHE A 77 -9.72 21.03 -16.10
C PHE A 77 -8.93 20.72 -17.39
N LYS A 78 -9.51 21.00 -18.57
CA LYS A 78 -8.86 20.80 -19.87
C LYS A 78 -7.62 21.66 -20.04
N THR A 79 -7.67 22.92 -19.59
CA THR A 79 -6.59 23.89 -19.77
C THR A 79 -5.47 23.72 -18.74
N MET A 80 -5.67 22.91 -17.70
CA MET A 80 -4.65 22.65 -16.68
C MET A 80 -3.44 21.88 -17.21
N ARG A 81 -2.26 22.36 -16.82
CA ARG A 81 -0.96 21.72 -17.09
C ARG A 81 -0.84 20.39 -16.34
N PRO A 82 -0.03 19.42 -16.82
CA PRO A 82 0.16 18.15 -16.14
C PRO A 82 0.59 18.27 -14.68
N ASN A 83 1.50 19.19 -14.34
CA ASN A 83 1.94 19.37 -12.95
C ASN A 83 0.81 19.88 -12.04
N GLN A 84 -0.05 20.76 -12.55
CA GLN A 84 -1.22 21.23 -11.80
C GLN A 84 -2.23 20.10 -11.60
N LYS A 85 -2.43 19.24 -12.59
CA LYS A 85 -3.29 18.04 -12.46
C LYS A 85 -2.78 17.06 -11.39
N LYS A 86 -1.46 16.93 -11.23
CA LYS A 86 -0.87 16.10 -10.17
C LYS A 86 -1.18 16.62 -8.76
N LEU A 87 -1.34 17.93 -8.60
CA LEU A 87 -1.73 18.55 -7.33
C LEU A 87 -3.24 18.49 -7.11
N PHE A 88 -4.02 18.75 -8.16
CA PHE A 88 -5.47 18.84 -8.08
C PHE A 88 -6.18 17.48 -7.96
N LEU A 89 -5.79 16.46 -8.72
CA LEU A 89 -6.51 15.19 -8.75
C LEU A 89 -6.52 14.43 -7.41
N PRO A 90 -5.43 14.42 -6.61
CA PRO A 90 -5.48 13.89 -5.24
C PRO A 90 -6.46 14.61 -4.32
N LEU A 91 -6.73 15.90 -4.54
CA LEU A 91 -7.73 16.64 -3.76
C LEU A 91 -9.13 16.09 -4.06
N ILE A 92 -9.43 15.89 -5.35
CA ILE A 92 -10.71 15.29 -5.79
C ILE A 92 -10.84 13.84 -5.33
N GLU A 93 -9.78 13.04 -5.36
CA GLU A 93 -9.78 11.66 -4.87
C GLU A 93 -10.21 11.54 -3.39
N ARG A 94 -9.82 12.50 -2.55
CA ARG A 94 -10.21 12.58 -1.14
C ARG A 94 -11.64 13.11 -0.94
N ASP A 95 -12.09 13.97 -1.83
CA ASP A 95 -13.41 14.60 -1.74
C ASP A 95 -14.53 13.57 -2.01
N PRO A 96 -15.76 13.74 -1.47
CA PRO A 96 -16.91 12.93 -1.83
C PRO A 96 -17.13 12.76 -3.35
N LEU A 97 -16.69 13.72 -4.16
CA LEU A 97 -16.65 13.62 -5.64
C LEU A 97 -15.77 12.49 -6.18
N GLY A 98 -14.73 12.11 -5.44
CA GLY A 98 -13.77 11.07 -5.81
C GLY A 98 -14.19 9.66 -5.43
N ARG A 99 -15.35 9.46 -4.79
CA ARG A 99 -15.86 8.13 -4.38
C ARG A 99 -15.82 7.15 -5.56
N GLY A 100 -15.34 5.93 -5.30
CA GLY A 100 -15.18 4.89 -6.32
C GLY A 100 -14.07 5.17 -7.34
N THR A 101 -13.21 6.18 -7.12
CA THR A 101 -12.07 6.47 -7.98
C THR A 101 -10.77 6.59 -7.21
N PHE A 102 -9.64 6.41 -7.90
CA PHE A 102 -8.30 6.62 -7.37
C PHE A 102 -7.41 7.38 -8.36
N PHE A 103 -6.43 8.11 -7.85
CA PHE A 103 -5.46 8.85 -8.63
C PHE A 103 -4.31 7.95 -9.10
N CYS A 104 -4.15 7.86 -10.42
CA CYS A 104 -3.07 7.16 -11.07
C CYS A 104 -1.95 8.12 -11.46
N HIS A 105 -0.81 8.00 -10.78
CA HIS A 105 0.39 8.80 -11.03
C HIS A 105 0.96 8.66 -12.45
N PRO A 106 1.12 7.44 -13.02
CA PRO A 106 1.66 7.26 -14.38
C PRO A 106 0.93 8.02 -15.48
N CYS A 107 -0.41 8.07 -15.43
CA CYS A 107 -1.22 8.69 -16.49
C CYS A 107 -1.80 10.05 -16.09
N ASN A 108 -1.68 10.43 -14.82
CA ASN A 108 -2.19 11.67 -14.24
C ASN A 108 -3.71 11.82 -14.42
N LYS A 109 -4.46 10.79 -14.04
CA LYS A 109 -5.93 10.71 -14.15
C LYS A 109 -6.53 9.99 -12.95
N LEU A 110 -7.82 10.23 -12.72
CA LEU A 110 -8.65 9.41 -11.84
C LEU A 110 -9.18 8.20 -12.62
N HIS A 111 -9.02 7.03 -12.04
CA HIS A 111 -9.53 5.77 -12.56
C HIS A 111 -10.61 5.23 -11.61
N PRO A 112 -11.69 4.64 -12.14
CA PRO A 112 -12.59 3.88 -11.30
C PRO A 112 -11.85 2.65 -10.73
N PHE A 113 -12.27 2.18 -9.57
CA PHE A 113 -11.84 0.89 -9.03
C PHE A 113 -13.03 -0.01 -8.71
N GLN A 114 -12.76 -1.30 -8.60
CA GLN A 114 -13.69 -2.29 -8.08
C GLN A 114 -13.29 -2.62 -6.65
N GLU A 115 -14.25 -2.73 -5.74
CA GLU A 115 -13.98 -3.00 -4.33
C GLU A 115 -13.28 -4.36 -4.11
N THR A 116 -13.46 -5.31 -5.04
CA THR A 116 -12.82 -6.63 -5.07
C THR A 116 -11.45 -6.64 -5.74
N SER A 117 -10.95 -5.49 -6.21
CA SER A 117 -9.64 -5.40 -6.85
C SER A 117 -8.53 -5.73 -5.86
N GLY A 118 -7.61 -6.61 -6.26
CA GLY A 118 -6.45 -7.00 -5.47
C GLY A 118 -5.33 -7.60 -6.34
N PRO A 119 -4.23 -8.05 -5.72
CA PRO A 119 -3.06 -8.59 -6.43
C PRO A 119 -3.34 -9.86 -7.26
N HIS A 120 -4.47 -10.54 -7.03
CA HIS A 120 -4.90 -11.75 -7.74
C HIS A 120 -6.00 -11.51 -8.76
N SER A 121 -6.60 -10.32 -8.75
CA SER A 121 -7.49 -9.97 -9.83
C SER A 121 -6.66 -10.00 -11.11
N GLU A 122 -7.04 -10.85 -12.07
CA GLU A 122 -6.72 -10.56 -13.45
C GLU A 122 -7.27 -9.16 -13.66
N MET A 123 -6.39 -8.15 -13.69
CA MET A 123 -6.84 -6.83 -14.09
C MET A 123 -7.25 -7.05 -15.52
N GLU A 124 -8.56 -7.26 -15.73
CA GLU A 124 -9.13 -7.54 -17.03
C GLU A 124 -8.43 -6.60 -17.98
N ASP A 125 -7.64 -7.21 -18.86
CA ASP A 125 -6.81 -6.53 -19.83
C ASP A 125 -7.84 -6.01 -20.84
N ALA A 126 -8.55 -4.95 -20.44
CA ALA A 126 -9.84 -4.57 -20.98
C ALA A 126 -9.65 -3.97 -22.36
N GLY A 127 -9.31 -4.82 -23.34
CA GLY A 127 -9.14 -4.60 -24.78
C GLY A 127 -8.28 -3.41 -25.21
N LYS A 128 -7.72 -2.64 -24.29
CA LYS A 128 -7.18 -1.31 -24.54
C LYS A 128 -5.74 -1.29 -24.06
N LYS A 129 -4.81 -1.35 -25.02
CA LYS A 129 -3.35 -1.14 -24.87
C LYS A 129 -2.94 0.08 -24.01
N LYS A 130 -3.87 0.98 -23.66
CA LYS A 130 -3.66 2.14 -22.77
C LYS A 130 -3.83 1.82 -21.27
N ALA A 131 -4.65 0.84 -20.88
CA ALA A 131 -4.85 0.47 -19.47
C ALA A 131 -3.60 -0.24 -18.91
N ALA A 132 -2.97 -1.11 -19.70
CA ALA A 132 -1.72 -1.79 -19.36
C ALA A 132 -0.55 -0.84 -18.98
N LYS A 133 -0.56 0.42 -19.44
CA LYS A 133 0.49 1.40 -19.10
C LYS A 133 0.39 1.93 -17.66
N CYS A 134 -0.79 1.87 -17.04
CA CYS A 134 -1.01 2.41 -15.70
C CYS A 134 -0.59 1.44 -14.59
N THR A 135 -0.57 0.15 -14.89
CA THR A 135 -0.40 -0.94 -13.91
C THR A 135 0.98 -1.59 -13.98
N SER A 136 1.65 -1.52 -15.14
CA SER A 136 2.91 -2.22 -15.39
C SER A 136 4.16 -1.54 -14.82
N ARG A 137 4.17 -0.22 -14.62
CA ARG A 137 5.42 0.51 -14.30
C ARG A 137 5.83 0.47 -12.82
N ASP A 138 4.90 0.13 -11.92
CA ASP A 138 5.05 0.20 -10.46
C ASP A 138 4.46 -1.01 -9.77
N ARG A 139 4.93 -2.20 -10.16
CA ARG A 139 4.45 -3.48 -9.64
C ARG A 139 5.59 -4.21 -8.95
N PHE A 140 5.32 -4.74 -7.77
CA PHE A 140 6.08 -5.85 -7.20
C PHE A 140 5.49 -7.14 -7.73
N SER A 141 6.28 -7.86 -8.52
CA SER A 141 5.90 -9.16 -9.09
C SER A 141 7.14 -10.05 -9.04
N PRO A 142 7.47 -10.62 -7.87
CA PRO A 142 8.62 -11.49 -7.78
C PRO A 142 8.44 -12.62 -8.80
N VAL A 143 9.50 -12.89 -9.56
CA VAL A 143 9.42 -13.83 -10.69
C VAL A 143 8.97 -15.19 -10.18
N GLY A 144 8.03 -15.80 -10.89
CA GLY A 144 7.48 -17.08 -10.48
C GLY A 144 6.54 -17.01 -9.28
N ASN A 145 5.94 -15.84 -9.03
CA ASN A 145 4.89 -15.67 -8.05
C ASN A 145 3.71 -14.90 -8.67
N PRO A 146 2.47 -15.44 -8.60
CA PRO A 146 1.30 -14.77 -9.17
C PRO A 146 0.93 -13.47 -8.43
N PHE A 147 1.48 -13.21 -7.24
CA PHE A 147 1.19 -12.01 -6.47
C PHE A 147 1.72 -10.74 -7.14
N GLY A 148 0.81 -9.99 -7.76
CA GLY A 148 1.10 -8.73 -8.44
C GLY A 148 0.66 -7.50 -7.67
N LEU A 149 1.46 -7.03 -6.72
CA LEU A 149 1.11 -5.80 -5.99
C LEU A 149 1.52 -4.56 -6.78
N THR A 150 0.54 -3.82 -7.29
CA THR A 150 0.78 -2.52 -7.93
C THR A 150 0.69 -1.39 -6.93
N TYR A 151 1.27 -0.24 -7.27
CA TYR A 151 1.09 0.99 -6.49
C TYR A 151 -0.38 1.40 -6.38
N ALA A 152 -1.20 1.10 -7.40
CA ALA A 152 -2.63 1.35 -7.34
C ALA A 152 -3.31 0.54 -6.22
N HIS A 153 -2.99 -0.75 -6.07
CA HIS A 153 -3.51 -1.58 -4.98
C HIS A 153 -3.16 -1.01 -3.61
N ALA A 154 -1.89 -0.65 -3.41
CA ALA A 154 -1.43 -0.07 -2.15
C ALA A 154 -2.05 1.31 -1.87
N ARG A 155 -2.17 2.17 -2.89
CA ARG A 155 -2.84 3.47 -2.77
C ARG A 155 -4.31 3.30 -2.39
N MET A 156 -5.03 2.39 -3.02
CA MET A 156 -6.45 2.16 -2.73
C MET A 156 -6.65 1.62 -1.32
N ALA A 157 -5.84 0.66 -0.86
CA ALA A 157 -5.92 0.19 0.53
C ALA A 157 -5.70 1.34 1.53
N MET A 158 -4.70 2.19 1.27
CA MET A 158 -4.43 3.37 2.09
C MET A 158 -5.50 4.46 1.96
N ASN A 159 -6.14 4.64 0.80
CA ASN A 159 -7.26 5.58 0.65
C ASN A 159 -8.45 5.13 1.49
N ARG A 160 -8.73 3.82 1.52
CA ARG A 160 -9.82 3.28 2.35
C ARG A 160 -9.58 3.59 3.83
N HIS A 161 -8.35 3.39 4.30
CA HIS A 161 -7.95 3.71 5.67
C HIS A 161 -8.10 5.20 6.00
N LEU A 162 -7.65 6.07 5.09
CA LEU A 162 -7.60 7.52 5.35
C LEU A 162 -8.94 8.23 5.14
N TYR A 163 -9.74 7.77 4.17
CA TYR A 163 -10.93 8.50 3.69
C TYR A 163 -12.22 7.68 3.83
N GLY A 164 -12.15 6.42 4.25
CA GLY A 164 -13.29 5.55 4.48
C GLY A 164 -13.56 4.53 3.35
N PRO A 165 -14.54 3.63 3.55
CA PRO A 165 -14.80 2.46 2.70
C PRO A 165 -15.02 2.78 1.22
N GLU A 166 -15.61 3.93 0.89
CA GLU A 166 -15.96 4.32 -0.47
C GLU A 166 -14.78 4.81 -1.33
N HIS A 167 -13.60 5.00 -0.73
CA HIS A 167 -12.43 5.55 -1.39
C HIS A 167 -11.34 4.51 -1.73
N GLY A 168 -11.57 3.23 -1.42
CA GLY A 168 -10.61 2.20 -1.74
C GLY A 168 -11.04 0.78 -1.45
N VAL A 169 -10.07 -0.13 -1.53
CA VAL A 169 -10.29 -1.57 -1.36
C VAL A 169 -10.01 -1.99 0.09
N PRO A 170 -10.72 -3.01 0.61
CA PRO A 170 -10.40 -3.62 1.89
C PRO A 170 -8.95 -4.11 1.94
N LEU A 171 -8.32 -4.00 3.12
CA LEU A 171 -6.96 -4.48 3.33
C LEU A 171 -6.83 -6.00 3.11
N ALA A 172 -7.92 -6.74 3.40
CA ALA A 172 -8.04 -8.17 3.13
C ALA A 172 -7.82 -8.53 1.65
N ASN A 173 -8.07 -7.62 0.70
CA ASN A 173 -7.81 -7.88 -0.72
C ASN A 173 -6.30 -8.00 -1.02
N LEU A 174 -5.44 -7.47 -0.17
CA LEU A 174 -3.98 -7.64 -0.28
C LEU A 174 -3.50 -8.94 0.38
N CYS A 175 -4.35 -9.57 1.19
CA CYS A 175 -4.04 -10.79 1.92
C CYS A 175 -4.40 -11.98 1.05
N VAL A 176 -3.40 -12.75 0.62
CA VAL A 176 -3.63 -13.81 -0.35
C VAL A 176 -2.74 -15.01 -0.11
N GLU A 177 -3.29 -16.18 -0.38
CA GLU A 177 -2.65 -17.47 -0.24
C GLU A 177 -2.61 -18.17 -1.60
N HIS A 178 -1.48 -18.79 -1.91
CA HIS A 178 -1.33 -19.65 -3.08
C HIS A 178 -0.19 -20.63 -2.87
N SER A 179 -0.20 -21.71 -3.63
CA SER A 179 0.91 -22.66 -3.69
C SER A 179 1.49 -22.66 -5.09
N GLU A 180 2.81 -22.67 -5.17
CA GLU A 180 3.55 -22.72 -6.44
C GLU A 180 4.49 -23.92 -6.42
N GLN A 181 4.38 -24.79 -7.44
CA GLN A 181 5.30 -25.91 -7.61
C GLN A 181 6.63 -25.40 -8.19
N ARG A 182 7.75 -25.77 -7.57
CA ARG A 182 9.11 -25.48 -8.05
C ARG A 182 10.00 -26.71 -7.95
N ASP A 183 10.22 -27.33 -9.11
CA ASP A 183 11.10 -28.48 -9.24
C ASP A 183 10.76 -29.53 -8.15
N VAL A 184 11.63 -29.68 -7.16
CA VAL A 184 11.52 -30.64 -6.04
C VAL A 184 10.66 -30.18 -4.85
N ALA A 185 10.18 -28.93 -4.82
CA ALA A 185 9.45 -28.39 -3.68
C ALA A 185 8.15 -27.66 -4.08
N THR A 186 7.10 -27.83 -3.29
CA THR A 186 5.89 -26.99 -3.37
C THR A 186 6.00 -25.88 -2.33
N VAL A 187 5.96 -24.63 -2.76
CA VAL A 187 6.05 -23.48 -1.85
C VAL A 187 4.68 -22.87 -1.62
N HIS A 188 4.21 -22.98 -0.39
CA HIS A 188 3.01 -22.29 0.08
C HIS A 188 3.38 -20.86 0.46
N CYS A 189 2.75 -19.91 -0.21
CA CYS A 189 2.91 -18.48 0.01
C CYS A 189 1.63 -17.91 0.61
N SER A 190 1.70 -17.28 1.78
CA SER A 190 0.61 -16.46 2.31
C SER A 190 1.07 -15.02 2.49
N THR A 191 0.15 -14.07 2.35
CA THR A 191 0.38 -12.64 2.54
C THR A 191 -0.62 -12.11 3.53
N SER A 192 -0.16 -11.31 4.48
CA SER A 192 -0.97 -10.50 5.38
C SER A 192 -0.55 -9.04 5.30
N ALA A 193 -1.48 -8.14 5.59
CA ALA A 193 -1.28 -6.71 5.45
C ALA A 193 -1.82 -5.97 6.67
N LYS A 194 -1.11 -4.92 7.09
CA LYS A 194 -1.50 -4.05 8.22
C LYS A 194 -1.18 -2.60 7.91
N ILE A 195 -1.85 -1.69 8.60
CA ILE A 195 -1.55 -0.26 8.52
C ILE A 195 -1.21 0.23 9.92
N MET A 196 0.03 0.70 10.10
CA MET A 196 0.55 1.23 11.36
C MET A 196 1.09 2.63 11.09
N ASP A 197 0.72 3.61 11.92
CA ASP A 197 1.17 5.01 11.80
C ASP A 197 0.97 5.62 10.39
N ASN A 198 -0.18 5.31 9.76
CA ASN A 198 -0.49 5.71 8.38
C ASN A 198 0.50 5.19 7.32
N GLU A 199 1.16 4.06 7.59
CA GLU A 199 2.01 3.37 6.64
C GLU A 199 1.56 1.93 6.43
N LEU A 200 1.64 1.47 5.18
CA LEU A 200 1.28 0.11 4.79
C LEU A 200 2.44 -0.85 5.07
N PHE A 201 2.13 -1.94 5.74
CA PHE A 201 3.04 -3.07 5.97
C PHE A 201 2.49 -4.33 5.32
N LEU A 202 3.40 -5.16 4.79
CA LEU A 202 3.08 -6.48 4.25
C LEU A 202 4.00 -7.53 4.85
N GLN A 203 3.42 -8.58 5.41
CA GLN A 203 4.14 -9.79 5.77
C GLN A 203 3.85 -10.86 4.71
N ARG A 204 4.90 -11.46 4.18
CA ARG A 204 4.82 -12.63 3.30
C ARG A 204 5.44 -13.82 4.01
N THR A 205 4.71 -14.91 4.07
CA THR A 205 5.18 -16.17 4.65
C THR A 205 5.34 -17.19 3.54
N TYR A 206 6.52 -17.80 3.48
CA TYR A 206 6.87 -18.86 2.55
C TYR A 206 7.10 -20.11 3.38
N ALA A 207 6.33 -21.16 3.14
CA ALA A 207 6.43 -22.44 3.84
C ALA A 207 6.56 -23.56 2.82
N PHE A 208 7.56 -24.41 3.00
CA PHE A 208 7.79 -25.55 2.10
C PHE A 208 8.57 -26.67 2.79
N THR A 209 8.52 -27.85 2.18
CA THR A 209 9.28 -29.02 2.60
C THR A 209 10.19 -29.50 1.47
N VAL A 210 11.39 -29.96 1.82
CA VAL A 210 12.37 -30.52 0.87
C VAL A 210 12.91 -31.83 1.44
N ALA A 211 12.91 -32.91 0.65
CA ALA A 211 13.55 -34.15 1.08
C ALA A 211 15.08 -33.96 1.16
N ASP A 212 15.76 -34.64 2.09
CA ASP A 212 17.21 -34.50 2.28
C ASP A 212 17.99 -34.85 1.00
N ALA A 213 17.54 -35.89 0.29
CA ALA A 213 18.07 -36.29 -1.01
C ALA A 213 17.94 -35.21 -2.11
N ASP A 214 16.96 -34.32 -1.99
CA ASP A 214 16.67 -33.27 -2.97
C ASP A 214 17.31 -31.92 -2.64
N VAL A 215 17.94 -31.77 -1.46
CA VAL A 215 18.59 -30.51 -1.05
C VAL A 215 19.65 -30.03 -2.07
N PRO A 216 20.50 -30.90 -2.67
CA PRO A 216 21.42 -30.47 -3.71
C PRO A 216 20.69 -29.86 -4.92
N GLU A 217 19.59 -30.47 -5.36
CA GLU A 217 18.78 -29.95 -6.48
C GLU A 217 18.09 -28.64 -6.10
N PHE A 218 17.51 -28.58 -4.90
CA PHE A 218 16.87 -27.39 -4.37
C PHE A 218 17.81 -26.18 -4.36
N ARG A 219 19.09 -26.37 -3.98
CA ARG A 219 20.10 -25.28 -4.03
C ARG A 219 20.52 -24.88 -5.44
N ARG A 220 20.30 -25.73 -6.45
CA ARG A 220 20.59 -25.41 -7.87
C ARG A 220 19.52 -24.53 -8.51
N CYS A 221 18.34 -24.40 -7.90
CA CYS A 221 17.25 -23.54 -8.34
C CYS A 221 17.64 -22.05 -8.26
N THR A 222 18.46 -21.57 -9.20
CA THR A 222 18.96 -20.18 -9.26
C THR A 222 18.43 -19.44 -10.49
N GLY A 223 18.49 -18.10 -10.45
CA GLY A 223 18.20 -17.25 -11.62
C GLY A 223 16.73 -16.81 -11.74
N ALA A 224 16.15 -16.93 -12.93
CA ALA A 224 14.79 -16.45 -13.22
C ALA A 224 13.68 -17.27 -12.53
N ARG A 225 14.01 -18.41 -11.94
CA ARG A 225 13.07 -19.29 -11.23
C ARG A 225 13.13 -19.14 -9.71
N ASP A 226 14.04 -18.30 -9.21
CA ASP A 226 14.31 -18.16 -7.79
C ASP A 226 13.20 -17.35 -7.10
N PHE A 227 12.74 -17.84 -5.95
CA PHE A 227 11.82 -17.07 -5.11
C PHE A 227 12.55 -15.87 -4.55
N LYS A 228 11.82 -14.77 -4.54
CA LYS A 228 12.31 -13.51 -4.00
C LYS A 228 11.48 -13.13 -2.78
N LEU A 229 12.17 -12.76 -1.71
CA LEU A 229 11.55 -12.07 -0.59
C LEU A 229 11.23 -10.62 -0.98
N CYS A 230 12.17 -9.98 -1.69
CA CYS A 230 11.98 -8.68 -2.33
C CYS A 230 12.78 -8.63 -3.64
N GLU A 231 12.66 -7.55 -4.42
CA GLU A 231 13.40 -7.43 -5.69
C GLU A 231 14.93 -7.44 -5.55
N HIS A 232 15.44 -7.24 -4.34
CA HIS A 232 16.87 -7.19 -4.02
C HIS A 232 17.41 -8.48 -3.39
N MET A 233 16.53 -9.35 -2.89
CA MET A 233 16.90 -10.51 -2.10
C MET A 233 16.14 -11.77 -2.55
N SER A 234 16.89 -12.72 -3.10
CA SER A 234 16.37 -14.02 -3.50
C SER A 234 16.63 -15.09 -2.43
N PHE A 235 16.10 -16.30 -2.59
CA PHE A 235 16.45 -17.40 -1.69
C PHE A 235 17.90 -17.81 -1.88
N PHE A 236 18.37 -17.89 -3.12
CA PHE A 236 19.70 -18.40 -3.44
C PHE A 236 20.59 -17.37 -4.12
N ALA A 237 21.89 -17.63 -4.08
CA ALA A 237 22.87 -16.79 -4.76
C ALA A 237 22.66 -16.90 -6.28
N GLY A 238 22.32 -15.78 -6.92
CA GLY A 238 22.29 -15.68 -8.38
C GLY A 238 23.64 -15.29 -8.96
N SER A 239 23.72 -15.22 -10.29
CA SER A 239 24.90 -14.69 -11.01
C SER A 239 25.14 -13.19 -10.81
N SER A 240 24.20 -12.48 -10.18
CA SER A 240 24.31 -11.04 -9.93
C SER A 240 24.95 -10.76 -8.58
N ALA A 241 26.16 -10.19 -8.58
CA ALA A 241 26.89 -9.76 -7.38
C ALA A 241 26.15 -8.70 -6.54
N PHE A 242 25.11 -8.06 -7.11
CA PHE A 242 24.35 -6.99 -6.44
C PHE A 242 23.12 -7.50 -5.71
N ARG A 243 22.77 -8.79 -5.84
CA ARG A 243 21.62 -9.38 -5.16
C ARG A 243 22.06 -10.07 -3.88
N GLN A 244 21.33 -9.78 -2.81
CA GLN A 244 21.48 -10.50 -1.55
C GLN A 244 20.75 -11.84 -1.65
N TYR A 245 21.12 -12.78 -0.80
CA TYR A 245 20.47 -14.09 -0.69
C TYR A 245 20.31 -14.46 0.79
N ILE A 246 19.53 -15.51 1.06
CA ILE A 246 19.33 -16.01 2.42
C ILE A 246 20.52 -16.91 2.80
N PRO A 247 21.41 -16.49 3.71
CA PRO A 247 22.62 -17.24 4.02
C PRO A 247 22.33 -18.61 4.65
N GLU A 248 21.24 -18.75 5.39
CA GLU A 248 20.83 -20.00 6.04
C GLU A 248 20.54 -21.11 5.03
N LEU A 249 19.99 -20.78 3.85
CA LEU A 249 19.74 -21.75 2.78
C LEU A 249 21.01 -22.23 2.08
N GLN A 250 22.09 -21.46 2.18
CA GLN A 250 23.40 -21.76 1.58
C GLN A 250 24.38 -22.41 2.55
N LYS A 251 24.08 -22.39 3.85
CA LYS A 251 24.94 -22.93 4.89
C LYS A 251 25.11 -24.44 4.69
N LYS A 252 26.36 -24.90 4.61
CA LYS A 252 26.73 -26.32 4.54
C LYS A 252 27.07 -26.86 5.93
N SER A 253 26.81 -28.15 6.15
CA SER A 253 27.18 -28.82 7.40
C SER A 253 28.70 -28.91 7.55
N LEU A 254 29.21 -28.65 8.76
CA LEU A 254 30.63 -28.81 9.08
C LEU A 254 31.06 -30.29 9.16
N ILE A 255 30.11 -31.19 9.41
CA ILE A 255 30.35 -32.62 9.63
C ILE A 255 30.46 -33.38 8.29
N GLY A 256 30.37 -32.65 7.16
CA GLY A 256 30.16 -33.25 5.85
C GLY A 256 28.68 -33.61 5.66
N GLY A 257 28.19 -33.47 4.44
CA GLY A 257 26.78 -33.68 4.10
C GLY A 257 26.19 -32.49 3.36
N ASP A 258 25.32 -32.79 2.39
CA ASP A 258 24.67 -31.80 1.55
C ASP A 258 23.32 -31.32 2.10
N GLY A 259 22.90 -31.79 3.27
CA GLY A 259 21.65 -31.36 3.92
C GLY A 259 21.61 -29.87 4.28
N LEU A 260 20.42 -29.41 4.69
CA LEU A 260 20.25 -28.07 5.27
C LEU A 260 20.79 -28.04 6.71
N VAL A 261 21.09 -26.84 7.22
CA VAL A 261 21.52 -26.67 8.61
C VAL A 261 20.35 -26.12 9.42
N PRO A 262 19.92 -26.80 10.50
CA PRO A 262 18.82 -26.31 11.32
C PRO A 262 19.10 -24.91 11.85
N CYS A 263 18.06 -24.07 11.86
CA CYS A 263 18.06 -22.78 12.53
C CYS A 263 16.64 -22.46 13.00
N ARG A 264 16.54 -21.65 14.04
CA ARG A 264 15.25 -21.18 14.56
C ARG A 264 15.27 -19.67 14.56
N GLU A 265 14.30 -19.08 13.85
CA GLU A 265 14.06 -17.64 13.80
C GLU A 265 15.35 -16.83 13.54
N ALA A 266 16.20 -17.36 12.65
CA ALA A 266 17.40 -16.66 12.25
C ALA A 266 16.98 -15.39 11.51
N ALA A 267 17.38 -14.24 12.05
CA ALA A 267 16.95 -12.94 11.56
C ALA A 267 17.87 -12.42 10.45
N GLY A 268 17.28 -11.76 9.46
CA GLY A 268 18.02 -11.07 8.42
C GLY A 268 17.26 -9.84 7.92
N SER A 269 17.90 -9.10 7.01
CA SER A 269 17.27 -7.92 6.41
C SER A 269 17.82 -7.60 5.03
N CYS A 270 16.99 -6.96 4.22
CA CYS A 270 17.43 -6.38 2.95
C CYS A 270 18.20 -5.08 3.22
N GLY A 271 19.37 -4.91 2.60
CA GLY A 271 20.18 -3.70 2.72
C GLY A 271 19.66 -2.51 1.89
N LEU A 272 18.65 -2.69 1.04
CA LEU A 272 18.17 -1.67 0.11
C LEU A 272 16.75 -1.19 0.44
N CYS A 273 15.78 -2.10 0.50
CA CYS A 273 14.41 -1.78 0.91
C CYS A 273 14.19 -1.96 2.42
N LEU A 274 13.04 -1.51 2.91
CA LEU A 274 12.63 -1.75 4.29
C LEU A 274 11.96 -3.12 4.41
N MET A 275 12.77 -4.16 4.31
CA MET A 275 12.35 -5.53 4.60
C MET A 275 13.26 -6.18 5.64
N ASP A 276 12.63 -6.72 6.67
CA ASP A 276 13.23 -7.66 7.63
C ASP A 276 12.62 -9.03 7.41
N TYR A 277 13.35 -10.09 7.76
CA TYR A 277 12.82 -11.44 7.72
C TYR A 277 13.36 -12.29 8.86
N ASP A 278 12.65 -13.37 9.15
CA ASP A 278 13.16 -14.50 9.91
C ASP A 278 12.99 -15.79 9.11
N ILE A 279 13.91 -16.73 9.32
CA ILE A 279 13.86 -18.07 8.75
C ILE A 279 14.01 -19.13 9.84
N THR A 280 13.19 -20.17 9.73
CA THR A 280 13.27 -21.39 10.54
C THR A 280 13.44 -22.58 9.61
N ILE A 281 14.47 -23.39 9.87
CA ILE A 281 14.79 -24.63 9.17
C ILE A 281 14.81 -25.73 10.22
N GLU A 282 13.90 -26.68 10.11
CA GLU A 282 13.75 -27.77 11.08
C GLU A 282 13.70 -29.12 10.34
N PRO A 283 14.37 -30.17 10.86
CA PRO A 283 14.21 -31.51 10.32
C PRO A 283 12.79 -32.03 10.63
N CYS A 284 12.21 -32.74 9.67
CA CYS A 284 10.91 -33.39 9.75
C CYS A 284 11.07 -34.91 9.77
N ALA A 285 9.98 -35.61 10.13
CA ALA A 285 9.92 -37.06 9.98
C ALA A 285 10.13 -37.46 8.51
N GLY A 286 10.85 -38.57 8.28
CA GLY A 286 11.08 -39.11 6.94
C GLY A 286 12.16 -38.36 6.14
N GLU A 287 13.29 -38.01 6.77
CA GLU A 287 14.46 -37.43 6.10
C GLU A 287 14.10 -36.22 5.22
N SER A 288 13.33 -35.29 5.78
CA SER A 288 12.92 -34.07 5.09
C SER A 288 13.16 -32.85 5.96
N TRP A 289 13.15 -31.69 5.33
CA TRP A 289 13.37 -30.40 5.96
C TRP A 289 12.14 -29.54 5.78
N LYS A 290 11.63 -28.96 6.86
CA LYS A 290 10.63 -27.90 6.81
C LYS A 290 11.33 -26.55 6.90
N VAL A 291 11.00 -25.68 5.95
CA VAL A 291 11.50 -24.32 5.90
C VAL A 291 10.32 -23.36 5.97
N VAL A 292 10.41 -22.40 6.89
CA VAL A 292 9.45 -21.30 7.01
C VAL A 292 10.21 -19.99 7.01
N ILE A 293 9.86 -19.09 6.10
CA ILE A 293 10.44 -17.75 5.99
C ILE A 293 9.32 -16.74 6.11
N ARG A 294 9.45 -15.79 7.03
CA ARG A 294 8.53 -14.67 7.21
C ARG A 294 9.25 -13.38 6.85
N ALA A 295 8.82 -12.71 5.79
CA ALA A 295 9.41 -11.45 5.32
C ALA A 295 8.42 -10.29 5.47
N ILE A 296 8.78 -9.30 6.27
CA ILE A 296 7.94 -8.16 6.62
C ILE A 296 8.49 -6.91 5.91
N HIS A 297 7.64 -6.24 5.17
CA HIS A 297 7.94 -5.06 4.37
C HIS A 297 7.21 -3.85 4.91
N GLN A 298 7.90 -2.72 4.99
CA GLN A 298 7.30 -1.40 5.22
C GLN A 298 7.28 -0.62 3.90
N LEU A 299 6.08 -0.43 3.35
CA LEU A 299 5.88 0.16 2.02
C LEU A 299 5.69 1.68 2.05
N GLY A 300 5.54 2.25 3.25
CA GLY A 300 5.35 3.69 3.48
C GLY A 300 3.89 4.12 3.35
N SER A 301 3.67 5.41 3.13
CA SER A 301 2.33 6.03 3.10
C SER A 301 1.53 5.72 1.82
N CYS A 302 2.20 5.20 0.79
CA CYS A 302 1.65 4.96 -0.55
C CYS A 302 0.89 6.18 -1.13
N ARG A 303 1.41 7.38 -0.86
CA ARG A 303 0.87 8.65 -1.38
C ARG A 303 1.56 9.13 -2.65
N SER A 304 2.82 8.73 -2.85
CA SER A 304 3.57 8.89 -4.10
C SER A 304 4.32 7.60 -4.47
N PRO A 305 4.38 7.19 -5.75
CA PRO A 305 5.25 6.10 -6.19
C PRO A 305 6.74 6.49 -6.15
N ASP A 306 7.05 7.77 -5.95
CA ASP A 306 8.40 8.27 -5.72
C ASP A 306 8.78 8.28 -4.22
N ASP A 307 7.87 7.90 -3.33
CA ASP A 307 8.22 7.56 -1.95
C ASP A 307 9.33 6.50 -1.98
N TRP A 308 10.43 6.76 -1.26
CA TRP A 308 11.62 5.93 -1.38
C TRP A 308 11.39 4.50 -0.85
N LYS A 309 10.48 4.31 0.12
CA LYS A 309 10.15 2.99 0.68
C LYS A 309 9.48 2.15 -0.40
N TRP A 310 8.46 2.71 -1.05
CA TRP A 310 7.78 2.07 -2.18
C TRP A 310 8.73 1.86 -3.37
N ALA A 311 9.47 2.90 -3.76
CA ALA A 311 10.32 2.84 -4.94
C ALA A 311 11.45 1.83 -4.81
N ARG A 312 12.05 1.70 -3.61
CA ARG A 312 13.04 0.65 -3.34
C ARG A 312 12.38 -0.72 -3.39
N PHE A 313 11.21 -0.89 -2.80
CA PHE A 313 10.47 -2.14 -2.84
C PHE A 313 10.20 -2.65 -4.28
N THR A 314 9.95 -1.76 -5.25
CA THR A 314 9.65 -2.12 -6.66
C THR A 314 10.83 -1.90 -7.64
N GLU A 315 12.07 -1.76 -7.16
CA GLU A 315 13.19 -1.23 -7.96
C GLU A 315 13.57 -2.09 -9.19
N ALA A 316 13.43 -3.42 -9.16
CA ALA A 316 13.79 -4.26 -10.32
C ALA A 316 12.94 -3.99 -11.57
N CYS A 317 11.75 -3.43 -11.43
CA CYS A 317 10.92 -2.98 -12.56
C CYS A 317 11.38 -1.64 -13.15
N ARG A 318 12.40 -0.99 -12.56
CA ARG A 318 12.94 0.32 -12.96
C ARG A 318 14.48 0.31 -13.03
N PRO A 319 15.13 -0.56 -13.83
CA PRO A 319 16.59 -0.69 -13.87
C PRO A 319 17.33 0.59 -14.31
N HIS A 320 16.67 1.46 -15.08
CA HIS A 320 17.22 2.77 -15.48
C HIS A 320 17.14 3.84 -14.39
N LEU A 321 16.54 3.52 -13.24
CA LEU A 321 16.36 4.43 -12.10
C LEU A 321 17.15 3.95 -10.88
N PHE A 322 18.31 3.31 -11.10
CA PHE A 322 19.35 3.23 -10.09
C PHE A 322 19.84 4.65 -9.83
N PHE A 323 19.05 5.41 -9.10
CA PHE A 323 19.38 6.76 -8.69
C PHE A 323 20.29 6.58 -7.48
N PRO A 324 21.61 6.79 -7.61
CA PRO A 324 22.52 6.71 -6.47
C PRO A 324 22.08 7.64 -5.33
N ASN A 325 21.29 8.67 -5.64
CA ASN A 325 20.80 9.68 -4.70
C ASN A 325 19.47 9.32 -4.00
N ARG A 326 18.80 8.20 -4.35
CA ARG A 326 17.59 7.81 -3.62
C ARG A 326 17.98 7.22 -2.26
N PRO A 327 17.34 7.65 -1.15
CA PRO A 327 17.53 7.01 0.14
C PRO A 327 17.34 5.49 0.03
N ASN A 328 18.13 4.77 0.81
CA ASN A 328 18.00 3.33 1.00
C ASN A 328 18.15 3.04 2.49
N ARG A 329 17.90 1.79 2.87
CA ARG A 329 18.03 1.40 4.28
C ARG A 329 19.41 1.75 4.86
N ARG A 330 20.50 1.39 4.18
CA ARG A 330 21.90 1.61 4.64
C ARG A 330 22.24 3.08 4.96
N GLY A 331 21.57 4.04 4.33
CA GLY A 331 21.76 5.48 4.59
C GLY A 331 20.63 6.12 5.42
N SER A 332 19.77 5.32 6.04
CA SER A 332 18.59 5.79 6.78
C SER A 332 18.70 5.45 8.27
N ALA A 333 17.79 6.00 9.08
CA ALA A 333 17.68 5.67 10.51
C ALA A 333 17.09 4.27 10.79
N TYR A 334 16.74 3.49 9.75
CA TYR A 334 16.11 2.18 9.90
C TYR A 334 17.17 1.08 10.01
N ASN A 335 17.45 0.66 11.25
CA ASN A 335 18.35 -0.45 11.51
C ASN A 335 17.71 -1.80 11.14
N PRO A 336 18.51 -2.83 10.79
CA PRO A 336 18.05 -4.22 10.72
C PRO A 336 17.16 -4.63 11.90
N GLY A 337 16.06 -5.33 11.62
CA GLY A 337 15.08 -5.78 12.62
C GLY A 337 14.03 -4.74 13.04
N THR A 338 14.19 -3.46 12.67
CA THR A 338 13.24 -2.40 13.09
C THR A 338 11.83 -2.62 12.54
N VAL A 339 11.69 -3.12 11.31
CA VAL A 339 10.39 -3.37 10.67
C VAL A 339 9.70 -4.56 11.33
N GLN A 340 10.46 -5.62 11.60
CA GLN A 340 9.94 -6.80 12.30
C GLN A 340 9.51 -6.47 13.73
N LYS A 341 10.31 -5.68 14.46
CA LYS A 341 9.96 -5.23 15.80
C LYS A 341 8.64 -4.46 15.80
N ARG A 342 8.49 -3.46 14.91
CA ARG A 342 7.23 -2.68 14.82
C ARG A 342 6.02 -3.57 14.54
N TRP A 343 6.17 -4.56 13.67
CA TRP A 343 5.10 -5.52 13.39
C TRP A 343 4.70 -6.35 14.62
N ALA A 344 5.69 -6.84 15.38
CA ALA A 344 5.44 -7.63 16.59
C ALA A 344 4.86 -6.80 17.76
N ASP A 345 5.34 -5.56 17.91
CA ASP A 345 4.82 -4.62 18.93
C ASP A 345 3.32 -4.36 18.68
N ASP A 346 2.91 -4.14 17.43
CA ASP A 346 1.50 -3.98 17.02
C ASP A 346 0.65 -5.24 17.30
N GLU A 347 1.18 -6.44 17.05
CA GLU A 347 0.48 -7.70 17.39
C GLU A 347 0.26 -7.85 18.89
N THR A 348 1.27 -7.49 19.67
CA THR A 348 1.22 -7.57 21.12
C THR A 348 0.20 -6.59 21.68
N GLU A 349 0.17 -5.36 21.17
CA GLU A 349 -0.81 -4.34 21.54
C GLU A 349 -2.23 -4.78 21.17
N ALA A 350 -2.43 -5.30 19.97
CA ALA A 350 -3.73 -5.80 19.53
C ALA A 350 -4.26 -6.95 20.42
N CYS A 351 -3.40 -7.90 20.82
CA CYS A 351 -3.78 -8.98 21.73
C CYS A 351 -4.14 -8.46 23.13
N ALA A 352 -3.37 -7.51 23.66
CA ALA A 352 -3.64 -6.93 24.97
C ALA A 352 -5.00 -6.21 25.05
N VAL A 353 -5.44 -5.58 23.96
CA VAL A 353 -6.77 -4.96 23.86
C VAL A 353 -7.89 -6.00 23.91
N LEU A 354 -7.72 -7.16 23.25
CA LEU A 354 -8.71 -8.23 23.23
C LEU A 354 -8.83 -8.93 24.59
N ASP A 355 -7.71 -9.17 25.27
CA ASP A 355 -7.68 -9.80 26.59
C ASP A 355 -8.12 -8.85 27.73
N GLY A 356 -8.01 -7.53 27.52
CA GLY A 356 -8.33 -6.47 28.48
C GLY A 356 -9.81 -6.08 28.59
N GLY A 357 -10.71 -6.69 27.80
CA GLY A 357 -12.15 -6.37 27.76
C GLY A 357 -12.96 -6.69 29.03
N SER A 358 -12.33 -7.17 30.11
CA SER A 358 -13.04 -7.55 31.36
C SER A 358 -12.40 -7.06 32.65
N ARG A 359 -11.74 -5.90 32.65
CA ARG A 359 -11.47 -5.14 33.90
C ARG A 359 -11.47 -3.63 33.69
N ARG A 360 -12.65 -3.05 33.43
CA ARG A 360 -12.89 -1.66 33.89
C ARG A 360 -12.99 -1.67 35.41
N GLY A 361 -11.83 -1.58 36.06
CA GLY A 361 -11.74 -1.05 37.40
C GLY A 361 -12.17 0.42 37.36
N LEU A 362 -13.35 0.69 37.92
CA LEU A 362 -13.64 1.92 38.64
C LEU A 362 -12.49 2.22 39.64
N PHE A 363 -12.43 3.48 40.10
CA PHE A 363 -11.48 4.10 41.06
C PHE A 363 -10.34 4.89 40.40
N SER A 364 -10.12 6.19 40.65
CA SER A 364 -10.67 7.10 41.66
C SER A 364 -10.51 8.56 41.23
N LEU A 365 -11.56 9.36 41.34
CA LEU A 365 -11.46 10.80 41.53
C LEU A 365 -11.13 11.08 43.00
N PRO A 366 -10.21 12.00 43.33
CA PRO A 366 -10.02 12.42 44.72
C PRO A 366 -11.10 13.45 45.09
N PHE A 367 -11.91 13.12 46.09
CA PHE A 367 -12.66 14.07 46.91
C PHE A 367 -11.75 14.59 48.02
N LEU A 368 -11.61 15.91 48.13
CA LEU A 368 -11.29 16.68 49.35
C LEU A 368 -12.07 18.00 49.16
N SER A 369 -13.10 18.37 49.94
CA SER A 369 -13.19 18.60 51.40
C SER A 369 -12.15 19.59 51.90
#